data_AF-A0A521U5Z6-F1
#
_entry.id   AF-A0A521U5Z6-F1
#
_cell.length_a   1.000
_cell.length_b   1.000
_cell.length_c   1.000
_cell.angle_alpha   90.00
_cell.angle_beta   90.00
_cell.angle_gamma   90.00
#
_symmetry.space_group_name_H-M   'P 1'
#
loop_
_entity.id
_entity.type
_entity.pdbx_description
1 polymer ?
#
loop_
_entity_poly.entity_id
_entity_poly.type
_entity_poly.pdbx_seq_one_letter_code
_entity_poly.pdbx_strand_id
1 'polypeptide(L)'
;MMRTVFLSLVVLVGCSGAQSAQNDIPAAARPLWEQCRPSIDTYCHNRAQGDPSLERECEATTAHDYGVITDDAARRQYLRTHGCTSL
;
A
#
# COMPACT_ATOMS: atom_id res chain seq x y z
N MET A 1 -7.36 33.60 38.93
CA MET A 1 -8.57 33.92 38.16
C MET A 1 -8.15 34.00 36.70
N MET A 2 -8.35 32.94 35.90
CA MET A 2 -9.55 32.71 35.05
C MET A 2 -9.46 33.57 33.77
N ARG A 3 -9.59 33.10 32.51
CA ARG A 3 -9.77 31.80 31.86
C ARG A 3 -10.00 32.16 30.39
N THR A 4 -9.10 31.85 29.46
CA THR A 4 -9.45 31.88 28.03
C THR A 4 -8.65 30.85 27.25
N VAL A 5 -9.25 29.66 27.16
CA VAL A 5 -8.87 28.56 26.28
C VAL A 5 -9.40 28.93 24.89
N PHE A 6 -8.51 29.19 23.92
CA PHE A 6 -8.89 29.39 22.53
C PHE A 6 -8.36 28.26 21.65
N LEU A 7 -9.30 27.39 21.28
CA LEU A 7 -9.44 26.65 20.04
C LEU A 7 -8.21 25.96 19.42
N SER A 8 -8.17 24.64 19.64
CA SER A 8 -8.28 23.63 18.59
C SER A 8 -8.01 24.09 17.14
N LEU A 9 -6.85 23.73 16.61
CA LEU A 9 -6.74 23.39 15.19
C LEU A 9 -5.91 22.11 15.07
N VAL A 10 -6.63 21.00 15.06
CA VAL A 10 -6.10 19.68 14.74
C VAL A 10 -5.71 19.73 13.26
N VAL A 11 -4.40 19.82 13.01
CA VAL A 11 -3.83 19.70 11.67
C VAL A 11 -3.90 18.22 11.28
N LEU A 12 -5.08 17.79 10.83
CA LEU A 12 -5.31 16.54 10.10
C LEU A 12 -4.68 16.68 8.71
N VAL A 13 -3.34 16.72 8.66
CA VAL A 13 -2.62 16.63 7.40
C VAL A 13 -2.26 15.18 7.16
N GLY A 14 -3.07 14.54 6.32
CA GLY A 14 -2.52 13.69 5.27
C GLY A 14 -2.41 12.20 5.57
N CYS A 15 -3.50 11.55 6.00
CA CYS A 15 -3.71 10.13 5.69
C CYS A 15 -4.32 9.93 4.28
N SER A 16 -3.97 10.79 3.31
CA SER A 16 -4.48 10.71 1.93
C SER A 16 -3.50 10.02 0.96
N GLY A 17 -2.33 9.58 1.44
CA GLY A 17 -1.33 8.90 0.62
C GLY A 17 -1.68 7.45 0.26
N ALA A 18 -2.36 6.73 1.15
CA ALA A 18 -2.69 5.32 0.93
C ALA A 18 -3.96 5.10 0.06
N GLN A 19 -4.88 6.06 0.05
CA GLN A 19 -6.14 5.94 -0.69
C GLN A 19 -5.95 6.10 -2.21
N SER A 20 -4.92 6.83 -2.64
CA SER A 20 -4.68 7.06 -4.07
C SER A 20 -4.17 5.79 -4.76
N ALA A 21 -3.26 5.03 -4.13
CA ALA A 21 -2.77 3.77 -4.69
C ALA A 21 -3.87 2.67 -4.71
N GLN A 22 -4.80 2.68 -3.75
CA GLN A 22 -5.92 1.73 -3.73
C GLN A 22 -6.93 1.95 -4.87
N ASN A 23 -7.00 3.17 -5.44
CA ASN A 23 -7.88 3.48 -6.56
C ASN A 23 -7.33 2.99 -7.92
N ASP A 24 -6.02 2.78 -8.04
CA ASP A 24 -5.39 2.31 -9.28
C ASP A 24 -5.45 0.78 -9.44
N ILE A 25 -5.92 0.07 -8.42
CA ILE A 25 -6.08 -1.39 -8.47
C ILE A 25 -7.45 -1.74 -9.06
N PRO A 26 -7.52 -2.48 -10.18
CA PRO A 26 -8.77 -2.92 -10.75
C PRO A 26 -9.64 -3.67 -9.73
N ALA A 27 -10.95 -3.44 -9.74
CA ALA A 27 -11.87 -4.01 -8.75
C ALA A 27 -11.82 -5.55 -8.67
N ALA A 28 -11.54 -6.22 -9.79
CA ALA A 28 -11.38 -7.68 -9.86
C ALA A 28 -10.12 -8.19 -9.12
N ALA A 29 -9.09 -7.36 -9.02
CA ALA A 29 -7.79 -7.71 -8.46
C ALA A 29 -7.65 -7.27 -6.99
N ARG A 30 -8.51 -6.35 -6.53
CA ARG A 30 -8.53 -5.82 -5.15
C ARG A 30 -8.63 -6.89 -4.04
N PRO A 31 -9.45 -7.96 -4.14
CA PRO A 31 -9.51 -8.98 -3.09
C PRO A 31 -8.18 -9.73 -2.90
N LEU A 32 -7.41 -9.90 -3.96
CA LEU A 32 -6.11 -10.57 -3.93
C LEU A 32 -5.02 -9.63 -3.44
N TRP A 33 -5.07 -8.37 -3.85
CA TRP A 33 -4.19 -7.34 -3.32
C TRP A 33 -4.24 -7.28 -1.79
N GLU A 34 -5.43 -7.19 -1.19
CA GLU A 34 -5.56 -7.09 0.27
C GLU A 34 -5.04 -8.35 1.00
N GLN A 35 -5.12 -9.53 0.38
CA GLN A 35 -4.54 -10.76 0.93
C GLN A 35 -3.01 -10.74 0.89
N CYS A 36 -2.44 -10.14 -0.16
CA CYS A 36 -1.00 -10.13 -0.40
C CYS A 36 -0.27 -8.95 0.22
N ARG A 37 -0.98 -7.85 0.49
CA ARG A 37 -0.41 -6.61 1.04
C ARG A 37 0.50 -6.87 2.25
N PRO A 38 0.13 -7.67 3.27
CA PRO A 38 1.00 -7.87 4.43
C PRO A 38 2.38 -8.50 4.10
N SER A 39 2.44 -9.41 3.13
CA SER A 39 3.69 -10.03 2.68
C SER A 39 4.54 -9.04 1.88
N ILE A 40 3.90 -8.22 1.06
CA ILE A 40 4.53 -7.14 0.31
C ILE A 40 5.09 -6.09 1.26
N ASP A 41 4.32 -5.65 2.26
CA ASP A 41 4.75 -4.69 3.30
C ASP A 41 5.99 -5.24 4.01
N THR A 42 5.99 -6.51 4.39
CA THR A 42 7.15 -7.16 5.04
C THR A 42 8.38 -7.16 4.13
N TYR A 43 8.21 -7.48 2.84
CA TYR A 43 9.30 -7.42 1.86
C TYR A 43 9.84 -5.99 1.72
N CYS A 44 8.95 -5.00 1.58
CA CYS A 44 9.30 -3.59 1.42
C CYS A 44 10.02 -3.06 2.66
N HIS A 45 9.52 -3.37 3.86
CA HIS A 45 10.14 -3.00 5.12
C HIS A 45 11.55 -3.59 5.27
N ASN A 46 11.71 -4.88 4.95
CA ASN A 46 13.01 -5.55 4.96
C ASN A 46 13.98 -4.98 3.93
N ARG A 47 13.48 -4.47 2.81
CA ARG A 47 14.28 -3.76 1.81
C ARG A 47 14.65 -2.36 2.27
N ALA A 48 13.78 -1.71 3.05
CA ALA A 48 13.90 -0.32 3.45
C ALA A 48 14.73 -0.09 4.74
N GLN A 49 14.81 -1.05 5.68
CA GLN A 49 15.57 -1.05 6.96
C GLN A 49 15.94 0.32 7.57
N GLY A 50 15.02 1.28 7.56
CA GLY A 50 15.25 2.62 8.13
C GLY A 50 14.82 3.79 7.24
N ASP A 51 14.56 3.57 5.94
CA ASP A 51 14.09 4.62 5.04
C ASP A 51 12.61 4.44 4.64
N PRO A 52 11.68 5.17 5.28
CA PRO A 52 10.25 5.08 4.97
C PRO A 52 9.87 5.68 3.60
N SER A 53 10.79 6.39 2.91
CA SER A 53 10.55 6.82 1.54
C SER A 53 10.65 5.64 0.57
N LEU A 54 11.60 4.73 0.77
CA LEU A 54 11.79 3.53 -0.05
C LEU A 54 10.67 2.50 0.14
N GLU A 55 10.11 2.40 1.35
CA GLU A 55 8.96 1.54 1.63
C GLU A 55 7.74 2.00 0.82
N ARG A 56 7.40 3.30 0.90
CA ARG A 56 6.27 3.88 0.14
C ARG A 56 6.47 3.80 -1.38
N GLU A 57 7.70 3.99 -1.85
CA GLU A 57 8.03 3.83 -3.27
C GLU A 57 7.85 2.38 -3.74
N CYS A 58 8.28 1.41 -2.94
CA CYS A 58 8.12 -0.02 -3.26
C CYS A 58 6.64 -0.44 -3.24
N GLU A 59 5.84 0.03 -2.28
CA GLU A 59 4.41 -0.21 -2.24
C GLU A 59 3.69 0.38 -3.46
N ALA A 60 4.00 1.64 -3.81
CA ALA A 60 3.43 2.30 -4.98
C ALA A 60 3.80 1.57 -6.29
N THR A 61 5.05 1.15 -6.43
CA THR A 61 5.53 0.38 -7.58
C THR A 61 4.79 -0.95 -7.67
N THR A 62 4.65 -1.66 -6.55
CA THR A 62 3.96 -2.97 -6.51
C THR A 62 2.48 -2.83 -6.85
N ALA A 63 1.82 -1.79 -6.33
CA ALA A 63 0.42 -1.49 -6.66
C ALA A 63 0.25 -1.19 -8.16
N HIS A 64 1.16 -0.39 -8.72
CA HIS A 64 1.17 -0.07 -10.15
C HIS A 64 1.38 -1.32 -11.02
N ASP A 65 2.42 -2.10 -10.75
CA ASP A 65 2.71 -3.34 -11.48
C ASP A 65 1.53 -4.29 -11.46
N TYR A 66 0.87 -4.42 -10.30
CA TYR A 66 -0.31 -5.24 -10.16
C TYR A 66 -1.51 -4.72 -10.97
N GLY A 67 -1.73 -3.40 -11.00
CA GLY A 67 -2.78 -2.76 -11.78
C GLY A 67 -2.61 -2.93 -13.31
N VAL A 68 -1.36 -3.05 -13.78
CA VAL A 68 -1.04 -3.30 -15.20
C VAL A 68 -1.26 -4.76 -15.61
N ILE A 69 -1.26 -5.71 -14.66
CA ILE A 69 -1.39 -7.14 -14.98
C ILE A 69 -2.86 -7.52 -15.26
N THR A 70 -3.21 -7.52 -16.55
CA THR A 70 -4.54 -7.92 -17.04
C THR A 70 -4.72 -9.44 -17.17
N ASP A 71 -3.63 -10.20 -17.27
CA ASP A 71 -3.65 -11.67 -17.40
C ASP A 71 -3.52 -12.39 -16.05
N ASP A 72 -4.42 -13.33 -15.78
CA ASP A 72 -4.45 -14.12 -14.55
C ASP A 72 -3.26 -15.08 -14.39
N ALA A 73 -2.67 -15.57 -15.49
CA ALA A 73 -1.48 -16.41 -15.42
C ALA A 73 -0.25 -15.58 -14.98
N ALA A 74 -0.03 -14.43 -15.60
CA ALA A 74 1.00 -13.46 -15.19
C ALA A 74 0.79 -13.00 -13.74
N ARG A 75 -0.47 -12.75 -13.33
CA ARG A 75 -0.81 -12.34 -11.96
C ARG A 75 -0.40 -13.41 -10.95
N ARG A 76 -0.77 -14.67 -11.18
CA ARG A 76 -0.37 -15.79 -10.31
C ARG A 76 1.14 -15.94 -10.19
N GLN A 77 1.87 -15.72 -11.28
CA GLN A 77 3.33 -15.77 -11.25
C GLN A 77 3.92 -14.64 -10.41
N TYR A 78 3.44 -13.41 -10.59
CA TYR A 78 3.85 -12.25 -9.78
C TYR A 78 3.59 -12.47 -8.28
N LEU A 79 2.42 -13.01 -7.95
CA LEU A 79 2.07 -13.33 -6.57
C LEU A 79 3.03 -14.35 -5.96
N ARG A 80 3.36 -15.42 -6.68
CA ARG A 80 4.34 -16.43 -6.20
C ARG A 80 5.73 -15.85 -5.97
N THR A 81 6.21 -14.97 -6.84
CA THR A 81 7.55 -14.36 -6.66
C THR A 81 7.63 -13.45 -5.45
N HIS A 82 6.49 -12.92 -4.99
CA HIS A 82 6.37 -12.08 -3.79
C HIS A 82 5.87 -12.85 -2.56
N GLY A 83 5.91 -14.19 -2.60
CA GLY A 83 5.60 -15.05 -1.46
C GLY A 83 4.10 -15.30 -1.23
N CYS A 84 3.22 -14.80 -2.08
CA CYS A 84 1.80 -15.15 -2.05
C CYS A 84 1.60 -16.55 -2.65
N THR A 85 1.37 -17.53 -1.79
CA THR A 85 1.41 -18.96 -2.15
C THR A 85 0.01 -19.56 -2.39
N SER A 86 -1.09 -18.81 -2.26
CA SER A 86 -2.44 -19.33 -2.49
C SER A 86 -3.28 -18.43 -3.40
N LEU A 87 -3.74 -19.02 -4.51
CA LEU A 87 -4.88 -18.59 -5.31
C LEU A 87 -5.75 -19.82 -5.57
#